data_AF-H0EMT1-F1
#
_entry.id   AF-H0EMT1-F1
#
_cell.length_a   1.000
_cell.length_b   1.000
_cell.length_c   1.000
_cell.angle_alpha   90.00
_cell.angle_beta   90.00
_cell.angle_gamma   90.00
#
_symmetry.space_group_name_H-M   'P 1'
#
loop_
_entity.id
_entity.type
_entity.pdbx_description
1 polymer ?
#
loop_
_entity_poly.entity_id
_entity_poly.type
_entity_poly.pdbx_seq_one_letter_code
_entity_poly.pdbx_strand_id
1 'polypeptide(L)'
;MYGNHLAQHEIDAMVAPKQQSKDLVMDWLNKEGLRDIAEFSPRSDSVVIEGSLRQIEKLLKTEYASFEYILNTCNLFAKLGARGVSVLVASGDSGVGSSCTVGGKKQFTTIFPGACPFVTTVGGTTGTSPEGAWSGGGGGFSEIFARPSYQNATVNKWLATDTTHNSVSPYFNSTGRAYPDVSAQATNFLVVLLGSASGVSGTSAATPAFASVIQLINSGRLAAGKKGLGFLNPWLYGVAAGATNDISAGKIGGCSGSISGAGFSAVSVSLFLGCDILLLVFLLTCGLF
;
A
#
# COMPACT_ATOMS: atom_id res chain seq x y z
N MET A 1 -0.97 44.05 -22.74
CA MET A 1 -1.32 44.10 -21.31
C MET A 1 -0.63 42.94 -20.62
N TYR A 2 0.50 43.20 -19.96
CA TYR A 2 1.22 42.21 -19.15
C TYR A 2 0.75 42.40 -17.70
N GLY A 3 0.22 41.35 -17.06
CA GLY A 3 -0.26 41.41 -15.66
C GLY A 3 -1.78 41.54 -15.46
N ASN A 4 -2.59 41.53 -16.52
CA ASN A 4 -4.05 41.36 -16.39
C ASN A 4 -4.41 39.90 -16.58
N HIS A 5 -4.90 39.26 -15.53
CA HIS A 5 -5.44 37.89 -15.57
C HIS A 5 -6.96 37.94 -15.65
N LEU A 6 -7.55 37.04 -16.45
CA LEU A 6 -9.00 36.85 -16.49
C LEU A 6 -9.49 36.40 -15.12
N ALA A 7 -10.65 36.88 -14.70
CA ALA A 7 -11.29 36.38 -13.49
C ALA A 7 -11.72 34.91 -13.72
N GLN A 8 -11.74 34.10 -12.66
CA GLN A 8 -12.03 32.66 -12.76
C GLN A 8 -13.35 32.37 -13.50
N HIS A 9 -14.39 33.17 -13.28
CA HIS A 9 -15.67 33.02 -13.97
C HIS A 9 -15.61 33.29 -15.48
N GLU A 10 -14.70 34.17 -15.94
CA GLU A 10 -14.46 34.43 -17.37
C GLU A 10 -13.75 33.24 -18.02
N ILE A 11 -12.77 32.65 -17.31
CA ILE A 11 -12.09 31.42 -17.74
C ILE A 11 -13.10 30.27 -17.83
N ASP A 12 -13.90 30.08 -16.79
CA ASP A 12 -14.91 29.03 -16.72
C ASP A 12 -15.95 29.18 -17.85
N ALA A 13 -16.37 30.41 -18.17
CA ALA A 13 -17.28 30.67 -19.29
C ALA A 13 -16.64 30.38 -20.66
N MET A 14 -15.34 30.61 -20.82
CA MET A 14 -14.61 30.32 -22.06
C MET A 14 -14.38 28.83 -22.29
N VAL A 15 -14.20 28.04 -21.23
CA VAL A 15 -13.97 26.59 -21.32
C VAL A 15 -15.23 25.75 -21.12
N ALA A 16 -16.35 26.36 -20.70
CA ALA A 16 -17.61 25.67 -20.49
C ALA A 16 -18.10 24.98 -21.77
N PRO A 17 -18.56 23.71 -21.68
CA PRO A 17 -19.24 23.06 -22.78
C PRO A 17 -20.46 23.87 -23.23
N LYS A 18 -20.75 23.86 -24.54
CA LYS A 18 -21.97 24.48 -25.08
C LYS A 18 -23.21 23.91 -24.38
N GLN A 19 -24.24 24.73 -24.18
CA GLN A 19 -25.48 24.29 -23.52
C GLN A 19 -26.07 23.04 -24.18
N GLN A 20 -26.09 23.00 -25.51
CA GLN A 20 -26.51 21.82 -26.28
C GLN A 20 -25.74 20.54 -25.91
N SER A 21 -24.43 20.63 -25.66
CA SER A 21 -23.63 19.48 -25.22
C SER A 21 -24.00 19.02 -23.82
N LYS A 22 -24.28 19.98 -22.92
CA LYS A 22 -24.76 19.69 -21.56
C LYS A 22 -26.13 19.00 -21.60
N ASP A 23 -27.05 19.49 -22.42
CA ASP A 23 -28.38 18.93 -22.59
C ASP A 23 -28.32 17.50 -23.15
N LEU A 24 -27.47 17.25 -24.16
CA LEU A 24 -27.28 15.91 -24.72
C LEU A 24 -26.76 14.91 -23.68
N VAL A 25 -25.83 15.31 -22.82
CA VAL A 25 -25.32 14.45 -21.74
C VAL A 25 -26.42 14.17 -20.73
N MET A 26 -27.19 15.18 -20.32
CA MET A 26 -28.28 14.99 -19.34
C MET A 26 -29.43 14.16 -19.90
N ASP A 27 -29.76 14.31 -21.18
CA ASP A 27 -30.74 13.48 -21.88
C ASP A 27 -30.28 12.02 -22.00
N TRP A 28 -28.99 11.81 -22.27
CA TRP A 28 -28.40 10.46 -22.26
C TRP A 28 -28.49 9.82 -20.87
N LEU A 29 -28.12 10.55 -19.82
CA LEU A 29 -28.22 10.06 -18.44
C LEU A 29 -29.68 9.83 -18.01
N ASN A 30 -30.62 10.62 -18.51
CA ASN A 30 -32.05 10.41 -18.30
C ASN A 30 -32.54 9.10 -18.96
N LYS A 31 -32.12 8.82 -20.20
CA LYS A 31 -32.45 7.56 -20.89
C LYS A 31 -31.90 6.34 -20.15
N GLU A 32 -30.76 6.49 -19.49
CA GLU A 32 -30.12 5.42 -18.71
C GLU A 32 -30.66 5.33 -17.26
N GLY A 33 -31.56 6.23 -16.86
CA GLY A 33 -32.20 6.25 -15.55
C GLY A 33 -31.30 6.76 -14.42
N LEU A 34 -30.28 7.57 -14.74
CA LEU A 34 -29.29 8.11 -13.80
C LEU A 34 -29.37 9.64 -13.65
N ARG A 35 -30.41 10.28 -14.18
CA ARG A 35 -30.58 11.74 -14.13
C ARG A 35 -30.70 12.29 -12.72
N ASP A 36 -31.33 11.55 -11.81
CA ASP A 36 -31.60 11.99 -10.43
C ASP A 36 -30.35 12.00 -9.53
N ILE A 37 -29.30 11.30 -9.96
CA ILE A 37 -28.01 11.20 -9.25
C ILE A 37 -26.88 11.90 -10.01
N ALA A 38 -27.22 12.65 -11.07
CA ALA A 38 -26.27 13.34 -11.91
C ALA A 38 -26.31 14.85 -11.61
N GLU A 39 -25.17 15.38 -11.18
CA GLU A 39 -25.00 16.81 -10.90
C GLU A 39 -23.87 17.38 -11.74
N PHE A 40 -24.04 18.62 -12.21
CA PHE A 40 -22.91 19.34 -12.77
C PHE A 40 -21.91 19.65 -11.66
N SER A 41 -20.63 19.46 -11.96
CA SER A 41 -19.54 19.96 -11.12
C SER A 41 -19.71 21.45 -10.82
N PRO A 42 -19.08 21.99 -9.75
CA PRO A 42 -19.15 23.42 -9.43
C PRO A 42 -18.73 24.34 -10.58
N ARG A 43 -17.86 23.87 -11.49
CA ARG A 43 -17.41 24.59 -12.69
C ARG A 43 -18.28 24.31 -13.93
N SER A 44 -19.24 23.39 -13.82
CA SER A 44 -20.12 22.96 -14.92
C SER A 44 -19.39 22.47 -16.17
N ASP A 45 -18.16 21.99 -16.01
CA ASP A 45 -17.30 21.42 -17.07
C ASP A 45 -17.40 19.90 -17.15
N SER A 46 -17.90 19.27 -16.09
CA SER A 46 -18.08 17.83 -15.93
C SER A 46 -19.41 17.52 -15.22
N VAL A 47 -19.92 16.30 -15.42
CA VAL A 47 -21.07 15.74 -14.70
C VAL A 47 -20.55 14.67 -13.74
N VAL A 48 -20.93 14.78 -12.47
CA VAL A 48 -20.59 13.83 -11.41
C VAL A 48 -21.80 12.93 -11.16
N ILE A 49 -21.56 11.62 -11.09
CA ILE A 49 -22.58 10.60 -10.89
C ILE A 49 -22.08 9.64 -9.81
N GLU A 50 -22.84 9.49 -8.74
CA GLU A 50 -22.56 8.51 -7.69
C GLU A 50 -23.59 7.38 -7.73
N GLY A 51 -23.20 6.21 -8.23
CA GLY A 51 -24.10 5.06 -8.43
C GLY A 51 -23.45 3.72 -8.10
N SER A 52 -24.26 2.67 -8.04
CA SER A 52 -23.76 1.30 -7.86
C SER A 52 -22.93 0.83 -9.06
N LEU A 53 -21.97 -0.09 -8.85
CA LEU A 53 -21.16 -0.69 -9.91
C LEU A 53 -22.00 -1.15 -11.10
N ARG A 54 -23.13 -1.83 -10.84
CA ARG A 54 -24.06 -2.32 -11.86
C ARG A 54 -24.66 -1.20 -12.72
N GLN A 55 -24.96 -0.04 -12.12
CA GLN A 55 -25.47 1.12 -12.85
C GLN A 55 -24.38 1.71 -13.76
N ILE A 56 -23.14 1.78 -13.28
CA ILE A 56 -22.00 2.30 -14.04
C ILE A 56 -21.61 1.35 -15.18
N GLU A 57 -21.57 0.05 -14.92
CA GLU A 57 -21.33 -1.01 -15.92
C GLU A 57 -22.36 -0.94 -17.06
N LYS A 58 -23.65 -0.82 -16.72
CA LYS A 58 -24.73 -0.66 -17.69
C LYS A 58 -24.57 0.63 -18.50
N LEU A 59 -24.31 1.76 -17.83
CA LEU A 59 -24.15 3.07 -18.44
C LEU A 59 -23.01 3.08 -19.48
N LEU A 60 -21.86 2.55 -19.09
CA LEU A 60 -20.63 2.55 -19.90
C LEU A 60 -20.53 1.34 -20.83
N LYS A 61 -21.51 0.42 -20.79
CA LYS A 61 -21.51 -0.85 -21.53
C LYS A 61 -20.21 -1.63 -21.31
N THR A 62 -19.76 -1.70 -20.06
CA THR A 62 -18.53 -2.37 -19.64
C THR A 62 -18.80 -3.25 -18.41
N GLU A 63 -17.89 -4.15 -18.10
CA GLU A 63 -17.93 -5.01 -16.91
C GLU A 63 -16.72 -4.66 -16.05
N TYR A 64 -16.94 -4.22 -14.81
CA TYR A 64 -15.89 -3.87 -13.88
C TYR A 64 -15.60 -5.07 -12.98
N ALA A 65 -14.61 -5.87 -13.36
CA ALA A 65 -14.08 -6.90 -12.49
C ALA A 65 -13.02 -6.32 -11.53
N SER A 66 -13.09 -6.67 -10.25
CA SER A 66 -12.08 -6.32 -9.24
C SER A 66 -10.67 -6.77 -9.63
N PHE A 67 -10.55 -7.84 -10.41
CA PHE A 67 -9.30 -8.39 -10.91
C PHE A 67 -8.59 -7.44 -11.89
N GLU A 68 -9.33 -6.83 -12.82
CA GLU A 68 -8.74 -5.93 -13.81
C GLU A 68 -8.26 -4.63 -13.17
N TYR A 69 -9.00 -4.09 -12.20
CA TYR A 69 -8.58 -2.93 -11.41
C TYR A 69 -7.26 -3.19 -10.65
N ILE A 70 -7.15 -4.34 -9.99
CA ILE A 70 -5.97 -4.72 -9.21
C ILE A 70 -4.73 -4.85 -10.11
N LEU A 71 -4.86 -5.54 -11.24
CA LEU A 71 -3.75 -5.71 -12.19
C LEU A 71 -3.35 -4.38 -12.85
N ASN A 72 -4.32 -3.60 -13.34
CA ASN A 72 -4.04 -2.32 -14.00
C ASN A 72 -3.39 -1.33 -13.03
N THR A 73 -3.89 -1.23 -11.80
CA THR A 73 -3.31 -0.35 -10.78
C THR A 73 -1.90 -0.81 -10.39
N CYS A 74 -1.67 -2.11 -10.25
CA CYS A 74 -0.33 -2.64 -9.96
C CYS A 74 0.67 -2.38 -11.11
N ASN A 75 0.21 -2.47 -12.36
CA ASN A 75 1.01 -2.10 -13.53
C ASN A 75 1.34 -0.60 -13.57
N LEU A 76 0.47 0.28 -13.05
CA LEU A 76 0.79 1.70 -12.91
C LEU A 76 1.90 1.92 -11.87
N PHE A 77 1.91 1.18 -10.76
CA PHE A 77 3.03 1.21 -9.80
C PHE A 77 4.33 0.72 -10.44
N ALA A 78 4.29 -0.33 -11.27
CA ALA A 78 5.45 -0.78 -12.04
C ALA A 78 6.03 0.33 -12.93
N LYS A 79 5.16 1.07 -13.63
CA LYS A 79 5.56 2.22 -14.46
C LYS A 79 6.17 3.35 -13.64
N LEU A 80 5.66 3.63 -12.44
CA LEU A 80 6.26 4.60 -11.53
C LEU A 80 7.65 4.14 -11.04
N GLY A 81 7.77 2.87 -10.63
CA GLY A 81 9.04 2.27 -10.23
C GLY A 81 10.10 2.34 -11.32
N ALA A 82 9.71 2.05 -12.57
CA ALA A 82 10.59 2.17 -13.75
C ALA A 82 11.05 3.62 -14.02
N ARG A 83 10.27 4.62 -13.59
CA ARG A 83 10.63 6.04 -13.65
C ARG A 83 11.48 6.51 -12.47
N GLY A 84 11.91 5.60 -11.59
CA GLY A 84 12.74 5.93 -10.43
C GLY A 84 11.96 6.47 -9.23
N VAL A 85 10.65 6.22 -9.15
CA VAL A 85 9.81 6.60 -8.01
C VAL A 85 9.69 5.43 -7.03
N SER A 86 9.95 5.69 -5.75
CA SER A 86 9.66 4.73 -4.67
C SER A 86 8.20 4.87 -4.25
N VAL A 87 7.43 3.78 -4.33
CA VAL A 87 6.03 3.73 -3.87
C VAL A 87 5.95 2.85 -2.63
N LEU A 88 5.58 3.45 -1.50
CA LEU A 88 5.47 2.76 -0.22
C LEU A 88 4.00 2.68 0.22
N VAL A 89 3.59 1.53 0.74
CA VAL A 89 2.18 1.24 1.08
C VAL A 89 2.11 0.60 2.45
N ALA A 90 1.18 1.05 3.29
CA ALA A 90 0.90 0.44 4.58
C ALA A 90 0.39 -1.01 4.40
N SER A 91 0.90 -1.95 5.20
CA SER A 91 0.51 -3.37 5.08
C SER A 91 -0.90 -3.69 5.60
N GLY A 92 -1.53 -2.74 6.29
CA GLY A 92 -2.87 -2.86 6.86
C GLY A 92 -2.84 -3.14 8.37
N ASP A 93 -3.97 -2.93 9.04
CA ASP A 93 -4.06 -2.96 10.51
C ASP A 93 -4.96 -4.08 11.04
N SER A 94 -5.19 -5.11 10.21
CA SER A 94 -6.05 -6.26 10.49
C SER A 94 -5.30 -7.60 10.47
N GLY A 95 -3.98 -7.61 10.70
CA GLY A 95 -3.20 -8.83 10.67
C GLY A 95 -3.27 -9.55 9.31
N VAL A 96 -3.57 -10.85 9.33
CA VAL A 96 -3.77 -11.67 8.11
C VAL A 96 -5.17 -11.57 7.49
N GLY A 97 -6.01 -10.67 8.00
CA GLY A 97 -7.36 -10.41 7.48
C GLY A 97 -8.41 -10.25 8.58
N SER A 98 -9.62 -9.79 8.19
CA SER A 98 -10.75 -9.62 9.13
C SER A 98 -11.69 -10.83 9.13
N SER A 99 -12.52 -11.00 8.10
CA SER A 99 -13.51 -12.09 8.02
C SER A 99 -12.89 -13.44 7.67
N CYS A 100 -11.78 -13.41 6.91
CA CYS A 100 -11.00 -14.57 6.48
C CYS A 100 -11.85 -15.71 5.90
N THR A 101 -12.82 -15.31 5.09
CA THR A 101 -13.72 -16.22 4.38
C THR A 101 -13.91 -15.70 2.97
N VAL A 102 -13.48 -16.48 1.97
CA VAL A 102 -13.61 -16.16 0.55
C VAL A 102 -14.41 -17.28 -0.11
N GLY A 103 -15.56 -16.95 -0.70
CA GLY A 103 -16.44 -17.95 -1.32
C GLY A 103 -16.89 -19.06 -0.35
N GLY A 104 -17.09 -18.73 0.94
CA GLY A 104 -17.47 -19.69 1.98
C GLY A 104 -16.32 -20.57 2.51
N LYS A 105 -15.09 -20.43 1.98
CA LYS A 105 -13.90 -21.14 2.45
C LYS A 105 -13.08 -20.25 3.39
N LYS A 106 -12.64 -20.82 4.51
CA LYS A 106 -11.73 -20.13 5.44
C LYS A 106 -10.38 -19.93 4.77
N GLN A 107 -9.91 -18.70 4.72
CA GLN A 107 -8.66 -18.31 4.07
C GLN A 107 -8.22 -16.94 4.56
N PHE A 108 -6.91 -16.72 4.69
CA PHE A 108 -6.35 -15.39 4.94
C PHE A 108 -6.63 -14.46 3.76
N THR A 109 -6.76 -13.17 4.04
CA THR A 109 -7.07 -12.16 3.03
C THR A 109 -6.01 -11.10 3.04
N THR A 110 -5.36 -10.93 1.90
CA THR A 110 -4.38 -9.87 1.70
C THR A 110 -5.02 -8.56 1.28
N ILE A 111 -4.38 -7.43 1.58
CA ILE A 111 -4.85 -6.12 1.14
C ILE A 111 -4.27 -5.74 -0.23
N PHE A 112 -5.00 -4.91 -0.96
CA PHE A 112 -4.50 -4.19 -2.12
C PHE A 112 -4.47 -2.69 -1.78
N PRO A 113 -3.39 -1.93 -2.09
CA PRO A 113 -2.27 -2.32 -2.95
C PRO A 113 -1.09 -3.05 -2.27
N GLY A 114 -1.13 -3.34 -0.97
CA GLY A 114 -0.01 -3.97 -0.25
C GLY A 114 0.50 -5.31 -0.82
N ALA A 115 -0.37 -6.10 -1.45
CA ALA A 115 0.02 -7.35 -2.11
C ALA A 115 0.68 -7.17 -3.49
N CYS A 116 0.66 -5.97 -4.08
CA CYS A 116 1.29 -5.71 -5.37
C CYS A 116 2.83 -5.88 -5.27
N PRO A 117 3.49 -6.61 -6.20
CA PRO A 117 4.95 -6.80 -6.16
C PRO A 117 5.77 -5.57 -6.57
N PHE A 118 5.13 -4.48 -7.01
CA PHE A 118 5.80 -3.26 -7.47
C PHE A 118 5.71 -2.09 -6.48
N VAL A 119 5.25 -2.37 -5.26
CA VAL A 119 5.28 -1.43 -4.13
C VAL A 119 6.12 -2.01 -3.00
N THR A 120 6.69 -1.14 -2.18
CA THR A 120 7.34 -1.53 -0.93
C THR A 120 6.32 -1.46 0.19
N THR A 121 5.92 -2.62 0.70
CA THR A 121 4.87 -2.73 1.71
C THR A 121 5.46 -2.65 3.11
N VAL A 122 4.99 -1.71 3.91
CA VAL A 122 5.52 -1.38 5.24
C VAL A 122 4.60 -1.93 6.33
N GLY A 123 5.12 -2.89 7.08
CA GLY A 123 4.53 -3.49 8.26
C GLY A 123 4.69 -2.65 9.52
N GLY A 124 4.15 -3.16 10.63
CA GLY A 124 4.16 -2.48 11.91
C GLY A 124 4.90 -3.25 12.99
N THR A 125 5.78 -2.56 13.70
CA THR A 125 6.39 -3.01 14.95
C THR A 125 5.87 -2.21 16.14
N THR A 126 6.17 -2.70 17.34
CA THR A 126 5.86 -2.05 18.61
C THR A 126 7.00 -2.25 19.59
N GLY A 127 7.21 -1.26 20.46
CA GLY A 127 8.34 -1.25 21.40
C GLY A 127 9.63 -0.82 20.72
N THR A 128 10.63 -0.45 21.51
CA THR A 128 11.91 0.09 21.01
C THR A 128 13.13 -0.67 21.56
N SER A 129 12.95 -1.53 22.56
CA SER A 129 14.01 -2.36 23.19
C SER A 129 13.39 -3.32 24.22
N PRO A 130 12.92 -4.52 23.81
CA PRO A 130 12.95 -5.05 22.44
C PRO A 130 11.86 -4.46 21.54
N GLU A 131 12.18 -4.31 20.25
CA GLU A 131 11.20 -4.12 19.17
C GLU A 131 10.56 -5.48 18.83
N GLY A 132 9.23 -5.50 18.64
CA GLY A 132 8.48 -6.72 18.35
C GLY A 132 7.41 -6.49 17.28
N ALA A 133 6.90 -7.57 16.69
CA ALA A 133 5.79 -7.49 15.74
C ALA A 133 4.54 -6.95 16.44
N TRP A 134 3.94 -5.90 15.86
CA TRP A 134 2.69 -5.36 16.36
C TRP A 134 1.54 -6.29 15.96
N SER A 135 0.70 -6.67 16.93
CA SER A 135 -0.37 -7.66 16.71
C SER A 135 -1.41 -7.24 15.67
N GLY A 136 -1.58 -5.93 15.45
CA GLY A 136 -2.44 -5.38 14.39
C GLY A 136 -1.77 -5.34 13.01
N GLY A 137 -0.44 -5.45 12.94
CA GLY A 137 0.31 -5.25 11.70
C GLY A 137 -0.07 -6.25 10.62
N GLY A 138 -0.32 -5.76 9.41
CA GLY A 138 -0.76 -6.56 8.28
C GLY A 138 0.37 -7.37 7.66
N GLY A 139 0.04 -8.57 7.19
CA GLY A 139 0.99 -9.44 6.50
C GLY A 139 0.29 -10.67 5.91
N GLY A 140 0.94 -11.31 4.95
CA GLY A 140 0.41 -12.52 4.33
C GLY A 140 0.96 -12.78 2.95
N PHE A 141 0.33 -13.70 2.23
CA PHE A 141 0.72 -14.14 0.91
C PHE A 141 -0.39 -13.87 -0.09
N SER A 142 -0.07 -13.20 -1.19
CA SER A 142 -1.06 -12.81 -2.20
C SER A 142 -1.71 -14.02 -2.86
N GLU A 143 -3.02 -13.94 -3.02
CA GLU A 143 -3.83 -14.89 -3.78
C GLU A 143 -3.89 -14.55 -5.28
N ILE A 144 -3.39 -13.37 -5.66
CA ILE A 144 -3.49 -12.81 -7.01
C ILE A 144 -2.10 -12.75 -7.67
N PHE A 145 -1.12 -12.21 -6.96
CA PHE A 145 0.21 -11.99 -7.49
C PHE A 145 1.13 -13.15 -7.13
N ALA A 146 1.74 -13.77 -8.14
CA ALA A 146 2.78 -14.75 -7.96
C ALA A 146 3.98 -14.14 -7.20
N ARG A 147 4.73 -14.99 -6.50
CA ARG A 147 5.96 -14.59 -5.82
C ARG A 147 6.97 -13.99 -6.81
N PRO A 148 7.38 -12.72 -6.65
CA PRO A 148 8.44 -12.15 -7.46
C PRO A 148 9.81 -12.81 -7.18
N SER A 149 10.70 -12.83 -8.17
CA SER A 149 11.98 -13.52 -8.06
C SER A 149 12.88 -12.96 -6.96
N TYR A 150 12.81 -11.66 -6.67
CA TYR A 150 13.63 -11.01 -5.65
C TYR A 150 13.37 -11.53 -4.23
N GLN A 151 12.20 -12.12 -3.94
CA GLN A 151 11.88 -12.65 -2.61
C GLN A 151 11.98 -14.18 -2.51
N ASN A 152 12.36 -14.87 -3.60
CA ASN A 152 12.39 -16.35 -3.63
C ASN A 152 13.29 -16.93 -2.54
N ALA A 153 14.52 -16.42 -2.39
CA ALA A 153 15.47 -16.93 -1.40
C ALA A 153 14.93 -16.77 0.03
N THR A 154 14.43 -15.57 0.36
CA THR A 154 13.88 -15.25 1.68
C THR A 154 12.65 -16.09 2.01
N VAL A 155 11.67 -16.14 1.10
CA VAL A 155 10.41 -16.85 1.34
C VAL A 155 10.63 -18.36 1.40
N ASN A 156 11.46 -18.93 0.51
CA ASN A 156 11.75 -20.36 0.55
C ASN A 156 12.49 -20.75 1.84
N LYS A 157 13.42 -19.90 2.30
CA LYS A 157 14.09 -20.12 3.59
C LYS A 157 13.07 -20.12 4.73
N TRP A 158 12.22 -19.09 4.81
CA TRP A 158 11.17 -19.01 5.83
C TRP A 158 10.23 -20.23 5.81
N LEU A 159 9.71 -20.61 4.64
CA LEU A 159 8.84 -21.78 4.48
C LEU A 159 9.51 -23.10 4.92
N ALA A 160 10.83 -23.21 4.75
CA ALA A 160 11.59 -24.41 5.11
C ALA A 160 12.02 -24.45 6.58
N THR A 161 12.31 -23.29 7.21
CA THR A 161 12.92 -23.23 8.54
C THR A 161 11.94 -22.82 9.65
N ASP A 162 10.93 -22.01 9.34
CA ASP A 162 9.92 -21.65 10.32
C ASP A 162 8.86 -22.76 10.38
N THR A 163 8.55 -23.24 11.57
CA THR A 163 7.47 -24.22 11.80
C THR A 163 6.23 -23.58 12.41
N THR A 164 6.28 -22.30 12.78
CA THR A 164 5.17 -21.61 13.45
C THR A 164 3.96 -21.40 12.54
N HIS A 165 4.15 -21.45 11.22
CA HIS A 165 3.07 -21.36 10.23
C HIS A 165 2.37 -22.70 9.95
N ASN A 166 2.87 -23.82 10.46
CA ASN A 166 2.34 -25.16 10.13
C ASN A 166 0.84 -25.29 10.38
N SER A 167 0.35 -24.78 11.52
CA SER A 167 -1.07 -24.83 11.89
C SER A 167 -1.97 -23.95 11.02
N VAL A 168 -1.40 -23.01 10.26
CA VAL A 168 -2.13 -22.07 9.41
C VAL A 168 -1.84 -22.26 7.91
N SER A 169 -0.97 -23.21 7.55
CA SER A 169 -0.62 -23.54 6.16
C SER A 169 -1.81 -23.81 5.22
N PRO A 170 -2.98 -24.35 5.65
CA PRO A 170 -4.12 -24.50 4.76
C PRO A 170 -4.81 -23.19 4.36
N TYR A 171 -4.48 -22.07 5.02
CA TYR A 171 -5.21 -20.80 4.89
C TYR A 171 -4.49 -19.74 4.06
N PHE A 172 -3.30 -19.99 3.54
CA PHE A 172 -2.57 -19.01 2.72
C PHE A 172 -1.89 -19.66 1.50
N ASN A 173 -1.77 -18.90 0.42
CA ASN A 173 -1.04 -19.35 -0.77
C ASN A 173 0.48 -19.13 -0.64
N SER A 174 1.22 -20.16 -0.24
CA SER A 174 2.69 -20.12 -0.06
C SER A 174 3.49 -19.80 -1.34
N THR A 175 2.87 -19.86 -2.52
CA THR A 175 3.49 -19.50 -3.81
C THR A 175 3.31 -18.04 -4.21
N GLY A 176 2.48 -17.30 -3.45
CA GLY A 176 2.15 -15.91 -3.73
C GLY A 176 3.19 -14.89 -3.25
N ARG A 177 2.97 -13.62 -3.62
CA ARG A 177 3.72 -12.47 -3.09
C ARG A 177 3.51 -12.37 -1.57
N ALA A 178 4.50 -12.80 -0.79
CA ALA A 178 4.58 -12.56 0.66
C ALA A 178 4.86 -11.08 0.98
N TYR A 179 4.18 -10.49 1.96
CA TYR A 179 4.41 -9.13 2.49
C TYR A 179 4.18 -9.09 4.02
N PRO A 180 4.67 -8.08 4.76
CA PRO A 180 5.35 -6.86 4.31
C PRO A 180 6.76 -7.10 3.76
N ASP A 181 7.38 -6.07 3.16
CA ASP A 181 8.79 -6.11 2.74
C ASP A 181 9.73 -5.63 3.86
N VAL A 182 9.26 -4.63 4.62
CA VAL A 182 9.93 -4.02 5.77
C VAL A 182 8.87 -3.65 6.79
N SER A 183 9.27 -3.37 8.02
CA SER A 183 8.41 -2.92 9.11
C SER A 183 9.08 -1.75 9.83
N ALA A 184 8.26 -0.86 10.39
CA ALA A 184 8.71 0.22 11.25
C ALA A 184 7.73 0.40 12.40
N GLN A 185 8.14 1.17 13.41
CA GLN A 185 7.31 1.47 14.58
C GLN A 185 5.92 1.92 14.10
N ALA A 186 4.88 1.26 14.62
CA ALA A 186 3.49 1.52 14.26
C ALA A 186 2.64 1.96 15.45
N THR A 187 3.18 1.94 16.68
CA THR A 187 2.44 2.26 17.89
C THR A 187 2.94 3.54 18.55
N ASN A 188 2.08 4.18 19.34
CA ASN A 188 2.42 5.34 20.17
C ASN A 188 2.94 6.57 19.40
N PHE A 189 2.45 6.82 18.19
CA PHE A 189 2.75 8.07 17.48
C PHE A 189 1.92 9.20 18.07
N LEU A 190 2.57 10.29 18.47
CA LEU A 190 1.87 11.51 18.83
C LEU A 190 1.62 12.35 17.58
N VAL A 191 0.36 12.65 17.30
CA VAL A 191 -0.05 13.57 16.24
C VAL A 191 -0.84 14.73 16.82
N VAL A 192 -0.82 15.88 16.16
CA VAL A 192 -1.68 17.01 16.50
C VAL A 192 -2.79 17.10 15.47
N LEU A 193 -4.01 16.80 15.90
CA LEU A 193 -5.22 16.85 15.07
C LEU A 193 -6.13 17.95 15.61
N LEU A 194 -6.46 18.93 14.76
CA LEU A 194 -7.32 20.07 15.13
C LEU A 194 -6.84 20.79 16.41
N GLY A 195 -5.53 20.95 16.56
CA GLY A 195 -4.91 21.62 17.72
C GLY A 195 -4.77 20.75 18.99
N SER A 196 -5.26 19.51 18.98
CA SER A 196 -5.16 18.60 20.12
C SER A 196 -4.16 17.47 19.86
N ALA A 197 -3.31 17.19 20.84
CA ALA A 197 -2.38 16.07 20.78
C ALA A 197 -3.13 14.74 21.01
N SER A 198 -2.92 13.77 20.13
CA SER A 198 -3.54 12.45 20.16
C SER A 198 -2.53 11.36 19.84
N GLY A 199 -2.62 10.24 20.56
CA GLY A 199 -1.85 9.03 20.24
C GLY A 199 -2.55 8.24 19.14
N VAL A 200 -1.82 7.90 18.09
CA VAL A 200 -2.29 7.03 17.00
C VAL A 200 -1.41 5.79 16.86
N SER A 201 -1.99 4.73 16.32
CA SER A 201 -1.29 3.51 15.95
C SER A 201 -1.79 3.01 14.60
N GLY A 202 -0.94 2.32 13.86
CA GLY A 202 -1.24 1.82 12.53
C GLY A 202 0.00 1.74 11.65
N THR A 203 -0.01 0.82 10.70
CA THR A 203 0.96 0.78 9.59
C THR A 203 0.90 2.06 8.74
N SER A 204 -0.22 2.79 8.83
CA SER A 204 -0.38 4.16 8.33
C SER A 204 0.64 5.15 8.91
N ALA A 205 1.09 4.97 10.15
CA ALA A 205 2.15 5.79 10.77
C ALA A 205 3.56 5.25 10.45
N ALA A 206 3.71 3.92 10.41
CA ALA A 206 4.97 3.26 10.05
C ALA A 206 5.44 3.60 8.63
N THR A 207 4.51 3.67 7.67
CA THR A 207 4.81 3.92 6.25
C THR A 207 5.51 5.27 6.00
N PRO A 208 4.96 6.43 6.42
CA PRO A 208 5.65 7.71 6.26
C PRO A 208 6.93 7.81 7.11
N ALA A 209 6.99 7.15 8.27
CA ALA A 209 8.22 7.07 9.06
C ALA A 209 9.34 6.39 8.26
N PHE A 210 9.08 5.22 7.66
CA PHE A 210 10.05 4.55 6.80
C PHE A 210 10.34 5.32 5.49
N ALA A 211 9.33 5.97 4.90
CA ALA A 211 9.52 6.83 3.73
C ALA A 211 10.52 7.96 4.00
N SER A 212 10.49 8.55 5.20
CA SER A 212 11.45 9.59 5.60
C SER A 212 12.89 9.08 5.62
N VAL A 213 13.11 7.83 6.06
CA VAL A 213 14.42 7.17 6.02
C VAL A 213 14.90 7.00 4.59
N ILE A 214 14.05 6.49 3.69
CA ILE A 214 14.39 6.36 2.26
C ILE A 214 14.69 7.72 1.62
N GLN A 215 13.96 8.78 2.00
CA GLN A 215 14.24 10.12 1.54
C GLN A 215 15.63 10.60 1.99
N LEU A 216 16.02 10.34 3.23
CA LEU A 216 17.36 10.69 3.72
C LEU A 216 18.47 9.94 2.96
N ILE A 217 18.26 8.65 2.66
CA ILE A 217 19.19 7.89 1.80
C ILE A 217 19.26 8.50 0.40
N ASN A 218 18.12 8.84 -0.21
CA ASN A 218 18.09 9.47 -1.52
C ASN A 218 18.78 10.84 -1.51
N SER A 219 18.61 11.65 -0.47
CA SER A 219 19.31 12.91 -0.30
C SER A 219 20.84 12.71 -0.28
N GLY A 220 21.34 11.73 0.49
CA GLY A 220 22.77 11.40 0.49
C GLY A 220 23.28 10.91 -0.87
N ARG A 221 22.50 10.09 -1.57
CA ARG A 221 22.83 9.63 -2.92
C ARG A 221 22.93 10.79 -3.90
N LEU A 222 21.96 11.70 -3.89
CA LEU A 222 21.95 12.88 -4.76
C LEU A 222 23.13 13.81 -4.47
N ALA A 223 23.48 14.01 -3.20
CA ALA A 223 24.66 14.79 -2.80
C ALA A 223 25.96 14.17 -3.33
N ALA A 224 26.03 12.85 -3.46
CA ALA A 224 27.13 12.12 -4.08
C ALA A 224 27.01 11.97 -5.61
N GLY A 225 26.13 12.72 -6.27
CA GLY A 225 25.92 12.64 -7.72
C GLY A 225 25.26 11.35 -8.22
N LYS A 226 24.72 10.52 -7.32
CA LYS A 226 24.00 9.27 -7.64
C LYS A 226 22.51 9.55 -7.82
N LYS A 227 21.83 8.69 -8.58
CA LYS A 227 20.36 8.72 -8.74
C LYS A 227 19.66 8.17 -7.49
N GLY A 228 18.42 8.59 -7.24
CA GLY A 228 17.55 7.99 -6.21
C GLY A 228 17.35 6.49 -6.42
N LEU A 229 16.88 5.81 -5.38
CA LEU A 229 16.74 4.34 -5.35
C LEU A 229 15.62 3.81 -6.26
N GLY A 230 14.52 4.56 -6.43
CA GLY A 230 13.38 4.11 -7.21
C GLY A 230 12.67 2.90 -6.61
N PHE A 231 12.41 1.87 -7.40
CA PHE A 231 11.79 0.63 -6.90
C PHE A 231 12.73 -0.11 -5.93
N LEU A 232 12.34 -0.18 -4.66
CA LEU A 232 13.25 -0.56 -3.57
C LEU A 232 13.41 -2.07 -3.39
N ASN A 233 12.39 -2.89 -3.69
CA ASN A 233 12.35 -4.28 -3.20
C ASN A 233 13.57 -5.12 -3.65
N PRO A 234 14.04 -5.09 -4.92
CA PRO A 234 15.24 -5.83 -5.30
C PRO A 234 16.49 -5.41 -4.53
N TRP A 235 16.60 -4.12 -4.18
CA TRP A 235 17.70 -3.61 -3.37
C TRP A 235 17.56 -4.05 -1.90
N LEU A 236 16.35 -4.01 -1.34
CA LEU A 236 16.04 -4.46 0.04
C LEU A 236 16.35 -5.95 0.25
N TYR A 237 15.91 -6.82 -0.68
CA TYR A 237 16.13 -8.26 -0.58
C TYR A 237 17.54 -8.70 -1.01
N GLY A 238 18.32 -7.80 -1.63
CA GLY A 238 19.68 -8.05 -2.07
C GLY A 238 20.70 -7.31 -1.22
N VAL A 239 21.10 -6.13 -1.68
CA VAL A 239 22.20 -5.33 -1.11
C VAL A 239 21.92 -4.92 0.35
N ALA A 240 20.66 -4.61 0.69
CA ALA A 240 20.28 -4.12 2.01
C ALA A 240 19.70 -5.21 2.93
N ALA A 241 19.77 -6.49 2.56
CA ALA A 241 19.15 -7.58 3.32
C ALA A 241 19.69 -7.73 4.76
N GLY A 242 20.90 -7.23 5.04
CA GLY A 242 21.50 -7.18 6.38
C GLY A 242 21.55 -5.79 7.01
N ALA A 243 20.93 -4.79 6.40
CA ALA A 243 20.97 -3.40 6.89
C ALA A 243 19.84 -3.07 7.87
N THR A 244 18.98 -4.03 8.17
CA THR A 244 17.78 -3.85 9.02
C THR A 244 17.88 -4.73 10.26
N ASN A 245 17.12 -4.37 11.30
CA ASN A 245 17.00 -5.16 12.51
C ASN A 245 16.04 -6.34 12.28
N ASP A 246 16.34 -7.51 12.84
CA ASP A 246 15.49 -8.67 12.67
C ASP A 246 14.45 -8.74 13.80
N ILE A 247 13.17 -8.76 13.45
CA ILE A 247 12.09 -8.87 14.42
C ILE A 247 11.83 -10.35 14.70
N SER A 248 12.28 -10.80 15.86
CA SER A 248 12.17 -12.21 16.28
C SER A 248 11.17 -12.46 17.40
N ALA A 249 10.42 -11.43 17.82
CA ALA A 249 9.44 -11.51 18.89
C ALA A 249 8.10 -10.91 18.48
N GLY A 250 7.02 -11.45 19.05
CA GLY A 250 5.65 -11.04 18.73
C GLY A 250 5.03 -11.86 17.60
N LYS A 251 3.78 -11.54 17.27
CA LYS A 251 2.98 -12.23 16.27
C LYS A 251 1.90 -11.29 15.75
N ILE A 252 1.71 -11.25 14.44
CA ILE A 252 0.54 -10.58 13.86
C ILE A 252 -0.70 -11.47 14.02
N GLY A 253 -1.85 -10.86 14.27
CA GLY A 253 -3.13 -11.57 14.48
C GLY A 253 -4.01 -11.59 13.23
N GLY A 254 -5.32 -11.41 13.43
CA GLY A 254 -6.35 -11.39 12.39
C GLY A 254 -7.33 -12.56 12.50
N CYS A 255 -8.34 -12.56 11.64
CA CYS A 255 -9.33 -13.64 11.49
C CYS A 255 -10.05 -14.04 12.79
N SER A 256 -10.20 -13.11 13.75
CA SER A 256 -10.76 -13.38 15.07
C SER A 256 -12.14 -14.06 14.96
N GLY A 257 -12.28 -15.23 15.57
CA GLY A 257 -13.51 -16.03 15.51
C GLY A 257 -13.68 -16.90 14.25
N SER A 258 -12.90 -16.65 13.18
CA SER A 258 -12.95 -17.44 11.95
C SER A 258 -11.90 -18.56 11.93
N ILE A 259 -10.64 -18.24 12.22
CA ILE A 259 -9.52 -19.19 12.16
C ILE A 259 -8.78 -19.18 13.50
N SER A 260 -8.74 -20.34 14.17
CA SER A 260 -8.02 -20.49 15.44
C SER A 260 -6.52 -20.37 15.22
N GLY A 261 -5.83 -19.60 16.06
CA GLY A 261 -4.39 -19.40 15.96
C GLY A 261 -3.93 -18.63 14.72
N ALA A 262 -4.82 -17.91 14.03
CA ALA A 262 -4.50 -17.11 12.84
C ALA A 262 -3.31 -16.16 13.06
N GLY A 263 -2.62 -15.87 11.96
CA GLY A 263 -1.47 -14.97 11.97
C GLY A 263 -0.12 -15.67 11.82
N PHE A 264 0.93 -14.85 11.71
CA PHE A 264 2.32 -15.29 11.57
C PHE A 264 3.15 -14.76 12.73
N SER A 265 3.98 -15.62 13.32
CA SER A 265 4.92 -15.21 14.35
C SER A 265 6.09 -14.47 13.71
N ALA A 266 6.59 -13.45 14.39
CA ALA A 266 7.89 -12.89 14.06
C ALA A 266 8.95 -13.94 14.39
N VAL A 267 9.71 -14.31 13.37
CA VAL A 267 10.83 -15.26 13.46
C VAL A 267 12.00 -14.63 12.75
N SER A 268 13.21 -14.96 13.18
CA SER A 268 14.47 -14.35 12.74
C SER A 268 14.88 -14.75 11.31
N VAL A 269 13.95 -14.56 10.37
CA VAL A 269 14.03 -14.96 8.97
C VAL A 269 13.32 -13.91 8.13
N SER A 270 13.83 -12.68 8.15
CA SER A 270 13.70 -11.63 7.11
C SER A 270 12.32 -11.29 6.51
N LEU A 271 11.22 -11.87 6.97
CA LEU A 271 9.86 -11.57 6.53
C LEU A 271 9.31 -10.33 7.27
N PHE A 272 9.93 -10.00 8.40
CA PHE A 272 9.64 -8.83 9.23
C PHE A 272 10.95 -8.06 9.47
N LEU A 273 11.44 -7.36 8.45
CA LEU A 273 12.64 -6.51 8.60
C LEU A 273 12.26 -5.27 9.42
N GLY A 274 12.64 -5.20 10.68
CA GLY A 274 12.48 -4.03 11.54
C GLY A 274 13.47 -2.92 11.18
N CYS A 275 13.06 -1.66 11.33
CA CYS A 275 13.91 -0.50 11.06
C CYS A 275 14.26 0.21 12.37
N ASP A 276 14.93 -0.48 13.29
CA ASP A 276 15.63 0.20 14.37
C ASP A 276 16.88 0.86 13.80
N ILE A 277 16.73 2.14 13.46
CA ILE A 277 17.84 3.09 13.41
C ILE A 277 18.82 2.85 12.24
N LEU A 278 18.29 2.79 11.01
CA LEU A 278 19.11 2.89 9.80
C LEU A 278 19.93 4.21 9.75
N LEU A 279 19.57 5.22 10.54
CA LEU A 279 20.23 6.52 10.53
C LEU A 279 21.59 6.55 11.23
N LEU A 280 21.81 5.76 12.30
CA LEU A 280 23.09 5.84 13.03
C LEU A 280 24.17 4.94 12.42
N VAL A 281 23.81 3.77 11.89
CA VAL A 281 24.80 2.83 11.33
C VAL A 281 25.26 3.29 9.95
N PHE A 282 24.38 3.76 9.07
CA PHE A 282 24.81 4.21 7.73
C PHE A 282 25.67 5.49 7.75
N LEU A 283 25.50 6.37 8.74
CA LEU A 283 26.36 7.54 8.92
C LEU A 283 27.72 7.22 9.56
N LEU A 284 27.86 6.06 10.22
CA LEU A 284 29.10 5.69 10.94
C LEU A 284 29.91 4.56 10.29
N THR A 285 29.31 3.65 9.50
CA THR A 285 30.03 2.44 9.03
C THR A 285 30.21 2.29 7.53
N CYS A 286 29.61 3.15 6.68
CA CYS A 286 29.75 3.02 5.23
C CYS A 286 30.43 4.24 4.60
N GLY A 287 31.75 4.16 4.47
CA GLY A 287 32.52 4.87 3.43
C GLY A 287 32.19 4.36 2.01
N LEU A 288 30.89 4.27 1.69
CA LEU A 288 30.33 3.84 0.42
C LEU A 288 29.46 4.97 -0.16
N PHE A 289 30.03 6.17 -0.20
CA PHE A 289 29.64 7.22 -1.14
C PHE A 289 30.65 7.26 -2.28
#